data_AF-A0A7I7L564-F1
#
_entry.id   AF-A0A7I7L564-F1
#
_cell.length_a   1.000
_cell.length_b   1.000
_cell.length_c   1.000
_cell.angle_alpha   90.00
_cell.angle_beta   90.00
_cell.angle_gamma   90.00
#
_symmetry.space_group_name_H-M   'P 1'
#
loop_
_entity.id
_entity.type
_entity.pdbx_description
1 polymer ?
#
loop_
_entity_poly.entity_id
_entity_poly.type
_entity_poly.pdbx_seq_one_letter_code
_entity_poly.pdbx_strand_id
1 'polypeptide(L)'
;MQDLERDLLGLINAPTMAVLGRPLIGNGADGAAGTGAAGGDGGILFGNGGSGGSGAPGGAGGAGGSAGLLGNGGGGGTGGDGLGPVC
;
A
#
# COMPACT_ATOMS: atom_id res chain seq x y z
N MET A 1 -29.48 11.42 10.56
CA MET A 1 -29.43 9.94 10.61
C MET A 1 -28.40 9.40 9.60
N GLN A 2 -27.18 9.96 9.57
CA GLN A 2 -26.07 9.52 8.69
C GLN A 2 -24.74 9.42 9.47
N ASP A 3 -24.70 9.93 10.72
CA ASP A 3 -23.52 9.91 11.58
C ASP A 3 -23.33 8.58 12.31
N LEU A 4 -24.42 7.91 12.71
CA LEU A 4 -24.32 6.65 13.47
C LEU A 4 -23.71 5.50 12.64
N GLU A 5 -23.92 5.47 11.33
CA GLU A 5 -23.30 4.46 10.45
C GLU A 5 -21.80 4.71 10.24
N ARG A 6 -21.36 5.97 10.19
CA ARG A 6 -19.94 6.33 10.17
C ARG A 6 -19.28 6.10 11.53
N ASP A 7 -20.03 6.28 12.62
CA ASP A 7 -19.56 6.07 13.98
C ASP A 7 -19.46 4.57 14.33
N LEU A 8 -20.38 3.72 13.85
CA LEU A 8 -20.27 2.26 13.97
C LEU A 8 -19.11 1.69 13.16
N LEU A 9 -18.88 2.20 11.94
CA LEU A 9 -17.72 1.83 11.12
C LEU A 9 -16.41 2.35 11.74
N GLY A 10 -16.43 3.50 12.42
CA GLY A 10 -15.34 3.99 13.25
C GLY A 10 -15.09 3.09 14.47
N LEU A 11 -16.15 2.62 15.13
CA LEU A 11 -16.09 1.80 16.34
C LEU A 11 -15.69 0.34 16.08
N ILE A 12 -15.89 -0.17 14.87
CA ILE A 12 -15.36 -1.48 14.43
C ILE A 12 -13.84 -1.40 14.13
N ASN A 13 -13.34 -0.24 13.69
CA ASN A 13 -11.90 -0.03 13.43
C ASN A 13 -11.12 0.53 14.64
N ALA A 14 -11.79 1.10 15.64
CA ALA A 14 -11.18 1.58 16.88
C ALA A 14 -10.44 0.51 17.71
N PRO A 15 -10.89 -0.76 17.83
CA PRO A 15 -10.23 -1.74 18.68
C PRO A 15 -8.89 -2.20 18.12
N THR A 16 -8.68 -2.04 16.80
CA THR A 16 -7.52 -2.60 16.09
C THR A 16 -6.41 -1.57 15.92
N MET A 17 -6.77 -0.29 15.73
CA MET A 17 -5.83 0.84 15.83
C MET A 17 -5.26 1.00 17.25
N ALA A 18 -6.04 0.66 18.29
CA ALA A 18 -5.64 0.82 19.69
C ALA A 18 -4.70 -0.28 20.22
N VAL A 19 -4.67 -1.48 19.61
CA VAL A 19 -3.92 -2.63 20.16
C VAL A 19 -2.62 -2.93 19.41
N LEU A 20 -2.49 -2.59 18.11
CA LEU A 20 -1.33 -3.01 17.30
C LEU A 20 -0.70 -1.94 16.39
N GLY A 21 -1.23 -0.71 16.36
CA GLY A 21 -0.65 0.41 15.59
C GLY A 21 -0.74 0.28 14.07
N ARG A 22 -1.41 -0.77 13.56
CA ARG A 22 -1.71 -1.03 12.14
C ARG A 22 -3.10 -1.68 12.04
N PRO A 23 -3.88 -1.43 10.98
CA PRO A 23 -5.19 -2.07 10.81
C PRO A 23 -5.03 -3.59 10.83
N LEU A 24 -5.89 -4.31 11.57
CA LEU A 24 -5.87 -5.78 11.61
C LEU A 24 -6.28 -6.39 10.27
N ILE A 25 -7.20 -5.73 9.57
CA ILE A 25 -7.69 -6.13 8.25
C ILE A 25 -7.60 -4.93 7.30
N GLY A 26 -6.97 -5.11 6.14
CA GLY A 26 -6.88 -4.07 5.10
C GLY A 26 -5.71 -4.30 4.16
N ASN A 27 -5.88 -3.97 2.88
CA ASN A 27 -4.76 -4.03 1.93
C ASN A 27 -3.87 -2.79 2.07
N GLY A 28 -2.58 -2.96 1.80
CA GLY A 28 -1.61 -1.89 1.73
C GLY A 28 -1.92 -0.97 0.55
N ALA A 29 -1.62 0.32 0.71
CA ALA A 29 -1.83 1.31 -0.34
C ALA A 29 -0.80 1.13 -1.47
N ASP A 30 -1.23 1.24 -2.73
CA ASP A 30 -0.29 1.19 -3.86
C ASP A 30 0.62 2.42 -3.90
N GLY A 31 1.87 2.23 -4.28
CA GLY A 31 2.83 3.30 -4.50
C GLY A 31 2.43 4.18 -5.69
N ALA A 32 2.69 5.48 -5.59
CA ALA A 32 2.36 6.44 -6.65
C ALA A 32 3.15 6.12 -7.94
N ALA A 33 2.43 6.01 -9.07
CA ALA A 33 3.03 5.75 -10.38
C ALA A 33 3.95 6.90 -10.82
N GLY A 34 5.03 6.56 -11.52
CA GLY A 34 6.02 7.52 -12.02
C GLY A 34 6.94 8.13 -10.95
N THR A 35 6.91 7.62 -9.73
CA THR A 35 7.74 8.11 -8.62
C THR A 35 8.74 7.08 -8.10
N GLY A 36 8.54 5.80 -8.42
CA GLY A 36 9.25 4.70 -7.79
C GLY A 36 8.90 4.50 -6.31
N ALA A 37 7.79 5.07 -5.83
CA ALA A 37 7.37 4.92 -4.44
C ALA A 37 7.06 3.45 -4.11
N ALA A 38 7.49 3.01 -2.93
CA ALA A 38 7.15 1.69 -2.43
C ALA A 38 5.65 1.56 -2.13
N GLY A 39 5.09 0.38 -2.37
CA GLY A 39 3.75 0.04 -1.91
C GLY A 39 3.72 -0.09 -0.38
N GLY A 40 2.63 0.38 0.23
CA GLY A 40 2.40 0.27 1.66
C GLY A 40 2.15 -1.18 2.08
N ASP A 41 2.46 -1.50 3.33
CA ASP A 41 2.22 -2.83 3.86
C ASP A 41 0.73 -3.07 4.16
N GLY A 42 0.27 -4.30 3.96
CA GLY A 42 -1.06 -4.78 4.34
C GLY A 42 -1.27 -4.86 5.85
N GLY A 43 -2.51 -5.04 6.27
CA GLY A 43 -2.91 -5.23 7.66
C GLY A 43 -2.31 -6.49 8.29
N ILE A 44 -2.17 -6.52 9.62
CA ILE A 44 -1.38 -7.55 10.32
C ILE A 44 -1.97 -8.96 10.20
N LEU A 45 -3.30 -9.13 10.28
CA LEU A 45 -3.94 -10.45 10.24
C LEU A 45 -4.45 -10.81 8.85
N PHE A 46 -5.16 -9.88 8.18
CA PHE A 46 -5.65 -10.09 6.83
C PHE A 46 -5.37 -8.87 5.96
N GLY A 47 -4.59 -9.02 4.88
CA GLY A 47 -4.26 -7.88 4.04
C GLY A 47 -3.15 -8.18 3.05
N ASN A 48 -3.41 -7.86 1.78
CA ASN A 48 -2.40 -7.91 0.74
C ASN A 48 -1.50 -6.67 0.84
N GLY A 49 -0.22 -6.82 0.50
CA GLY A 49 0.66 -5.66 0.34
C GLY A 49 0.27 -4.84 -0.89
N GLY A 50 0.46 -3.52 -0.82
CA GLY A 50 0.23 -2.63 -1.96
C GLY A 50 1.30 -2.80 -3.04
N SER A 51 0.95 -2.60 -4.30
CA SER A 51 1.89 -2.68 -5.42
C SER A 51 2.86 -1.49 -5.39
N GLY A 52 4.11 -1.72 -5.77
CA GLY A 52 5.09 -0.64 -5.94
C GLY A 52 4.71 0.25 -7.12
N GLY A 53 4.90 1.57 -6.95
CA GLY A 53 4.68 2.54 -8.02
C GLY A 53 5.73 2.40 -9.11
N SER A 54 5.36 2.64 -10.37
CA SER A 54 6.32 2.66 -11.47
C SER A 54 7.38 3.76 -11.28
N GLY A 55 8.59 3.55 -11.79
CA GLY A 55 9.69 4.50 -11.70
C GLY A 55 9.45 5.76 -12.53
N ALA A 56 10.03 6.88 -12.08
CA ALA A 56 10.18 8.07 -12.92
C ALA A 56 11.10 7.76 -14.12
N PRO A 57 11.11 8.55 -15.21
CA PRO A 57 12.04 8.35 -16.32
C PRO A 57 13.51 8.22 -15.86
N GLY A 58 14.19 7.15 -16.27
CA GLY A 58 15.54 6.79 -15.83
C GLY A 58 15.64 6.26 -14.39
N GLY A 59 14.53 6.15 -13.68
CA GLY A 59 14.43 5.68 -12.30
C GLY A 59 13.92 4.26 -12.17
N ALA A 60 14.29 3.60 -11.08
CA ALA A 60 13.79 2.27 -10.75
C ALA A 60 12.32 2.31 -10.31
N GLY A 61 11.60 1.20 -10.52
CA GLY A 61 10.27 1.00 -9.94
C GLY A 61 10.34 0.75 -8.44
N GLY A 62 9.27 1.11 -7.74
CA GLY A 62 9.16 0.95 -6.29
C GLY A 62 8.99 -0.50 -5.86
N ALA A 63 9.43 -0.82 -4.64
CA ALA A 63 9.20 -2.14 -4.06
C ALA A 63 7.71 -2.35 -3.78
N GLY A 64 7.24 -3.60 -3.91
CA GLY A 64 5.91 -3.98 -3.43
C GLY A 64 5.88 -4.07 -1.91
N GLY A 65 4.73 -3.72 -1.31
CA GLY A 65 4.52 -3.77 0.13
C GLY A 65 4.38 -5.19 0.67
N SER A 66 4.62 -5.36 1.96
CA SER A 66 4.52 -6.65 2.63
C SER A 66 3.06 -7.01 2.91
N ALA A 67 2.72 -8.30 2.83
CA ALA A 67 1.42 -8.79 3.29
C ALA A 67 1.36 -8.98 4.81
N GLY A 68 0.14 -9.12 5.31
CA GLY A 68 -0.15 -9.63 6.66
C GLY A 68 0.03 -11.13 6.82
N LEU A 69 -0.42 -11.67 7.96
CA LEU A 69 -0.41 -13.10 8.27
C LEU A 69 -1.19 -13.94 7.24
N LEU A 70 -2.33 -13.42 6.78
CA LEU A 70 -3.13 -13.99 5.69
C LEU A 70 -3.29 -12.94 4.59
N GLY A 71 -2.44 -13.05 3.56
CA GLY A 71 -2.44 -12.13 2.42
C GLY A 71 -1.27 -12.40 1.48
N ASN A 72 -1.30 -11.78 0.31
CA ASN A 72 -0.25 -11.84 -0.69
C ASN A 72 0.57 -10.54 -0.70
N GLY A 73 1.88 -10.66 -0.80
CA GLY A 73 2.76 -9.49 -0.96
C GLY A 73 2.44 -8.71 -2.24
N GLY A 74 2.68 -7.40 -2.20
CA GLY A 74 2.47 -6.53 -3.35
C GLY A 74 3.50 -6.78 -4.44
N GLY A 75 3.08 -6.63 -5.70
CA GLY A 75 4.00 -6.70 -6.85
C GLY A 75 4.94 -5.50 -6.89
N GLY A 76 6.19 -5.71 -7.30
CA GLY A 76 7.12 -4.59 -7.55
C GLY A 76 6.68 -3.73 -8.73
N GLY A 77 6.92 -2.42 -8.62
CA GLY A 77 6.65 -1.46 -9.67
C GLY A 77 7.59 -1.62 -10.86
N THR A 78 7.10 -1.30 -12.06
CA THR A 78 7.91 -1.31 -13.28
C THR A 78 8.96 -0.20 -13.25
N GLY A 79 10.14 -0.44 -13.84
CA GLY A 79 11.13 0.62 -14.07
C GLY A 79 10.56 1.72 -14.97
N GLY A 80 11.00 2.96 -14.75
CA GLY A 80 10.63 4.07 -15.61
C GLY A 80 11.40 4.05 -16.93
N ASP A 81 10.81 4.63 -17.97
CA ASP A 81 11.39 4.64 -19.30
C ASP A 81 12.80 5.26 -19.27
N GLY A 82 13.76 4.62 -19.95
CA GLY A 82 15.12 5.13 -20.02
C GLY A 82 15.14 6.53 -20.65
N LEU A 83 15.80 7.47 -20.00
CA LEU A 83 16.16 8.73 -20.65
C LEU A 83 17.09 8.35 -21.81
N GLY A 84 16.57 8.45 -23.04
CA GLY A 84 17.32 8.14 -24.25
C GLY A 84 18.66 8.88 -24.28
N PRO A 85 19.64 8.41 -25.08
CA PRO A 85 20.99 8.95 -25.07
C PRO A 85 20.93 10.47 -25.28
N VAL A 86 21.41 11.22 -24.28
CA VAL A 86 21.70 12.64 -24.42
C VAL A 86 22.97 12.76 -25.26
N CYS A 87 22.81 13.18 -26.51
CA CYS A 87 23.92 13.54 -27.40
C CYS A 87 24.46 14.92 -27.05
#